data_AF-A0AAP6DCH3-F1
#
_entry.id   AF-A0AAP6DCH3-F1
#
_cell.length_a   1.000
_cell.length_b   1.000
_cell.length_c   1.000
_cell.angle_alpha   90.00
_cell.angle_beta   90.00
_cell.angle_gamma   90.00
#
_symmetry.space_group_name_H-M   'P 1'
#
loop_
_entity.id
_entity.type
_entity.pdbx_description
1 polymer ?
#
loop_
_entity_poly.entity_id
_entity_poly.type
_entity_poly.pdbx_seq_one_letter_code
_entity_poly.pdbx_strand_id
1 'polypeptide(L)'
;LGGFIGYSIADKPALAPAMSSSGIMADMGGGFLGCIVAGFIAGGVVFQLKKIPLSANMTALGAYFIYPLVGTLISAGIVLWGIGEPIKIFMASMNEFLASMAGASKVVLGTILGGMTAFDMGGPINKVATLFAQTQVDTQPWLMGGVGIAICTPPLAMALATIQTKNKFT
;
A
#
# COMPACT_ATOMS: atom_id res chain seq x y z
N LEU A 1 -2.67 2.97 -4.96
CA LEU A 1 -1.39 2.96 -4.22
C LEU A 1 -0.19 2.91 -5.17
N GLY A 2 0.02 1.82 -5.91
CA GLY A 2 1.25 1.62 -6.70
C GLY A 2 1.53 2.72 -7.72
N GLY A 3 0.52 3.32 -8.34
CA GLY A 3 0.67 4.53 -9.17
C GLY A 3 1.43 5.68 -8.49
N PHE A 4 1.09 5.98 -7.23
CA PHE A 4 1.73 7.04 -6.45
C PHE A 4 3.13 6.64 -5.97
N ILE A 5 3.40 5.34 -5.79
CA ILE A 5 4.76 4.83 -5.53
C ILE A 5 5.64 5.04 -6.77
N GLY A 6 5.13 4.70 -7.96
CA GLY A 6 5.85 4.98 -9.20
C GLY A 6 6.11 6.47 -9.39
N TYR A 7 5.09 7.29 -9.12
CA TYR A 7 5.19 8.74 -9.18
C TYR A 7 6.27 9.33 -8.25
N SER A 8 6.38 8.83 -7.02
CA SER A 8 7.39 9.31 -6.09
C SER A 8 8.83 8.96 -6.49
N ILE A 9 9.01 7.95 -7.36
CA ILE A 9 10.34 7.51 -7.82
C ILE A 9 10.76 8.22 -9.11
N ALA A 10 9.85 8.38 -10.07
CA ALA A 10 10.20 8.83 -11.42
C ALA A 10 9.26 9.90 -12.01
N ASP A 11 8.49 10.58 -11.17
CA ASP A 11 7.54 11.65 -11.51
C ASP A 11 6.36 11.16 -12.38
N LYS A 12 5.69 12.11 -13.06
CA LYS A 12 4.51 11.89 -13.89
C LYS A 12 4.64 10.72 -14.89
N PRO A 13 5.78 10.50 -15.57
CA PRO A 13 5.89 9.42 -16.56
C PRO A 13 5.71 8.02 -15.97
N ALA A 14 5.93 7.84 -14.66
CA ALA A 14 5.81 6.55 -13.99
C ALA A 14 4.40 6.23 -13.47
N LEU A 15 3.48 7.19 -13.49
CA LEU A 15 2.11 6.99 -13.02
C LEU A 15 1.40 5.86 -13.77
N ALA A 16 1.34 5.92 -15.09
CA ALA A 16 0.65 4.93 -15.90
C ALA A 16 1.29 3.53 -15.81
N PRO A 17 2.62 3.36 -15.99
CA PRO A 17 3.29 2.08 -15.77
C PRO A 17 2.99 1.45 -14.42
N ALA A 18 3.07 2.24 -13.35
CA ALA A 18 2.88 1.75 -11.99
C ALA A 18 1.41 1.44 -11.69
N MET A 19 0.46 2.23 -12.19
CA MET A 19 -0.97 1.91 -12.08
C MET A 19 -1.32 0.63 -12.83
N SER A 20 -0.91 0.49 -14.09
CA SER A 20 -1.20 -0.70 -14.91
C SER A 20 -0.59 -1.97 -14.31
N SER A 21 0.68 -1.93 -13.91
CA SER A 21 1.35 -3.09 -13.32
C SER A 21 0.73 -3.51 -11.98
N SER A 22 0.31 -2.53 -11.17
CA SER A 22 -0.39 -2.81 -9.91
C SER A 22 -1.80 -3.35 -10.16
N GLY A 23 -2.50 -2.85 -11.18
CA GLY A 23 -3.81 -3.36 -11.58
C GLY A 23 -3.74 -4.83 -12.01
N ILE A 24 -2.77 -5.16 -12.87
CA ILE A 24 -2.50 -6.55 -13.26
C ILE A 24 -2.23 -7.42 -12.03
N MET A 25 -1.40 -6.95 -11.09
CA MET A 25 -1.11 -7.70 -9.88
C MET A 25 -2.35 -7.91 -9.00
N ALA A 26 -3.23 -6.92 -8.92
CA ALA A 26 -4.50 -7.05 -8.21
C ALA A 26 -5.38 -8.13 -8.85
N ASP A 27 -5.51 -8.10 -10.19
CA ASP A 27 -6.30 -9.09 -10.95
C ASP A 27 -5.74 -10.52 -10.82
N MET A 28 -4.42 -10.65 -10.68
CA MET A 28 -3.75 -11.95 -10.44
C MET A 28 -3.92 -12.47 -9.01
N GLY A 29 -4.49 -11.70 -8.08
CA GLY A 29 -4.58 -12.06 -6.67
C GLY A 29 -3.30 -11.80 -5.86
N GLY A 30 -2.38 -10.99 -6.38
CA GLY A 30 -1.16 -10.57 -5.69
C GLY A 30 -1.41 -9.57 -4.55
N GLY A 31 -2.66 -9.19 -4.31
CA GLY A 31 -3.10 -8.37 -3.19
C GLY A 31 -2.30 -7.09 -2.99
N PHE A 32 -2.30 -6.57 -1.76
CA PHE A 32 -1.69 -5.27 -1.47
C PHE A 32 -0.17 -5.27 -1.60
N LEU A 33 0.48 -6.34 -1.13
CA LEU A 33 1.94 -6.44 -1.14
C LEU A 33 2.45 -6.49 -2.58
N GLY A 34 1.78 -7.26 -3.44
CA GLY A 34 2.07 -7.26 -4.86
C GLY A 34 1.90 -5.90 -5.49
N CYS A 35 0.83 -5.16 -5.16
CA CYS A 35 0.64 -3.80 -5.67
C CYS A 35 1.75 -2.83 -5.25
N ILE A 36 2.30 -2.98 -4.03
CA ILE A 36 3.45 -2.19 -3.56
C ILE A 36 4.69 -2.53 -4.39
N VAL A 37 5.01 -3.81 -4.49
CA VAL A 37 6.19 -4.30 -5.23
C VAL A 37 6.11 -3.91 -6.71
N ALA A 38 4.95 -4.09 -7.35
CA ALA A 38 4.70 -3.69 -8.72
C ALA A 38 4.89 -2.18 -8.92
N GLY A 39 4.44 -1.36 -7.95
CA GLY A 39 4.66 0.10 -7.96
C GLY A 39 6.15 0.47 -7.93
N PHE A 40 6.94 -0.17 -7.06
CA PHE A 40 8.39 0.04 -6.99
C PHE A 40 9.11 -0.41 -8.27
N ILE A 41 8.74 -1.57 -8.82
CA ILE A 41 9.33 -2.08 -10.07
C ILE A 41 9.05 -1.13 -11.21
N ALA A 42 7.79 -0.73 -11.40
CA ALA A 42 7.43 0.19 -12.48
C ALA A 42 8.10 1.56 -12.31
N GLY A 43 8.16 2.11 -11.09
CA GLY A 43 8.90 3.34 -10.80
C GLY A 43 10.39 3.21 -11.14
N GLY A 44 11.02 2.11 -10.74
CA GLY A 44 12.43 1.82 -11.03
C GLY A 44 12.71 1.65 -12.53
N VAL A 45 11.85 0.94 -13.25
CA VAL A 45 11.94 0.78 -14.72
C VAL A 45 11.92 2.13 -15.41
N VAL A 46 10.96 2.98 -15.07
CA VAL A 46 10.83 4.32 -15.68
C VAL A 46 12.00 5.22 -15.27
N PHE A 47 12.48 5.11 -14.04
CA PHE A 47 13.69 5.81 -13.60
C PHE A 47 14.91 5.45 -14.45
N GLN A 48 15.10 4.18 -14.80
CA GLN A 48 16.19 3.78 -15.70
C GLN A 48 15.94 4.23 -17.14
N LEU A 49 14.70 4.17 -17.63
CA LEU A 49 14.37 4.65 -18.98
C LEU A 49 14.66 6.14 -19.15
N LYS A 50 14.42 6.96 -18.11
CA LYS A 50 14.74 8.40 -18.11
C LYS A 50 16.24 8.70 -18.27
N LYS A 51 17.14 7.73 -18.03
CA LYS A 51 18.59 7.91 -18.24
C LYS A 51 18.99 7.81 -19.72
N ILE A 52 18.11 7.30 -20.57
CA ILE A 52 18.38 7.21 -22.01
C ILE A 52 18.17 8.61 -22.60
N PRO A 53 19.22 9.22 -23.20
CA PRO A 53 19.14 10.59 -23.69
C PRO A 53 18.17 10.68 -24.87
N LEU A 54 17.21 11.60 -24.77
CA LEU A 54 16.34 11.99 -25.87
C LEU A 54 16.84 13.31 -26.46
N SER A 55 16.68 13.48 -27.77
CA SER A 55 16.93 14.78 -28.42
C SER A 55 15.98 15.85 -27.87
N ALA A 56 16.40 17.11 -27.89
CA ALA A 56 15.62 18.22 -27.32
C ALA A 56 14.18 18.33 -27.88
N ASN A 57 13.99 17.93 -29.14
CA ASN A 57 12.69 17.93 -29.81
C ASN A 57 11.78 16.78 -29.33
N MET A 58 12.36 15.72 -28.74
CA MET A 58 11.64 14.53 -28.31
C MET A 58 11.39 14.50 -26.80
N THR A 59 11.88 15.48 -26.02
CA THR A 59 11.72 15.47 -24.55
C THR A 59 10.25 15.48 -24.13
N ALA A 60 9.40 16.28 -24.80
CA ALA A 60 7.97 16.32 -24.54
C ALA A 60 7.28 14.99 -24.93
N LEU A 61 7.56 14.48 -26.13
CA LEU A 61 7.05 13.20 -26.61
C LEU A 61 7.49 12.04 -25.69
N GLY A 62 8.71 12.13 -25.18
CA GLY A 62 9.31 11.19 -24.25
C GLY A 62 8.54 11.07 -22.95
N ALA A 63 8.33 12.20 -22.27
CA ALA A 63 7.67 12.27 -20.97
C ALA A 63 6.22 11.79 -20.99
N TYR A 64 5.48 12.10 -22.07
CA TYR A 64 4.05 11.81 -22.15
C TYR A 64 3.72 10.50 -22.87
N PHE A 65 4.60 10.00 -23.74
CA PHE A 65 4.30 8.84 -24.58
C PHE A 65 5.34 7.73 -24.47
N ILE A 66 6.61 8.03 -24.73
CA ILE A 66 7.64 6.98 -24.84
C ILE A 66 7.89 6.31 -23.48
N TYR A 67 8.19 7.08 -22.44
CA TYR A 67 8.48 6.51 -21.13
C TYR A 67 7.26 5.82 -20.50
N PRO A 68 6.04 6.38 -20.55
CA PRO A 68 4.86 5.66 -20.08
C PRO A 68 4.58 4.38 -20.87
N LEU A 69 4.71 4.38 -22.20
CA LEU A 69 4.41 3.21 -23.03
C LEU A 69 5.44 2.09 -22.81
N VAL A 70 6.72 2.41 -22.97
CA VAL A 70 7.82 1.44 -22.81
C VAL A 70 7.92 0.98 -21.36
N GLY A 71 7.74 1.92 -20.41
CA GLY A 71 7.69 1.63 -18.99
C GLY A 71 6.60 0.61 -18.67
N THR A 72 5.38 0.82 -19.19
CA THR A 72 4.25 -0.09 -18.97
C THR A 72 4.52 -1.47 -19.57
N LEU A 73 5.03 -1.56 -20.80
CA LEU A 73 5.33 -2.84 -21.44
C LEU A 73 6.34 -3.66 -20.63
N ILE A 74 7.44 -3.02 -20.20
CA ILE A 74 8.49 -3.68 -19.44
C ILE A 74 7.97 -4.06 -18.04
N SER A 75 7.36 -3.13 -17.32
CA SER A 75 6.91 -3.37 -15.94
C SER A 75 5.78 -4.39 -15.88
N ALA A 76 4.81 -4.33 -16.80
CA ALA A 76 3.75 -5.33 -16.91
C ALA A 76 4.31 -6.70 -17.28
N GLY A 77 5.28 -6.78 -18.20
CA GLY A 77 5.96 -8.03 -18.54
C GLY A 77 6.69 -8.67 -17.35
N ILE A 78 7.40 -7.86 -16.55
CA ILE A 78 8.06 -8.32 -15.32
C ILE A 78 7.04 -8.85 -14.30
N VAL A 79 5.92 -8.16 -14.13
CA VAL A 79 4.86 -8.58 -13.21
C VAL A 79 4.21 -9.88 -13.67
N LEU A 80 3.78 -9.96 -14.94
CA LEU A 80 3.05 -11.10 -15.48
C LEU A 80 3.88 -12.39 -15.52
N TRP A 81 5.13 -12.30 -16.00
CA TRP A 81 5.95 -13.49 -16.27
C TRP A 81 7.02 -13.76 -15.21
N GLY A 82 7.35 -12.77 -14.38
CA GLY A 82 8.40 -12.91 -13.37
C GLY A 82 7.85 -13.14 -11.97
N ILE A 83 7.30 -12.08 -11.38
CA ILE A 83 7.04 -12.02 -9.92
C ILE A 83 5.58 -12.26 -9.52
N GLY A 84 4.64 -12.25 -10.46
CA GLY A 84 3.21 -12.32 -10.19
C GLY A 84 2.79 -13.58 -9.45
N GLU A 85 3.14 -14.76 -9.98
CA GLU A 85 2.74 -16.04 -9.38
C GLU A 85 3.37 -16.28 -7.99
N PRO A 86 4.69 -16.05 -7.76
CA PRO A 86 5.27 -16.18 -6.43
C PRO A 86 4.59 -15.29 -5.37
N ILE A 87 4.27 -14.05 -5.74
CA ILE A 87 3.62 -13.10 -4.82
C ILE A 87 2.19 -13.51 -4.53
N LYS A 88 1.44 -13.96 -5.54
CA LYS A 88 0.08 -14.49 -5.35
C LYS A 88 0.07 -15.68 -4.40
N ILE A 89 0.97 -16.65 -4.57
CA ILE A 89 1.09 -17.80 -3.66
C ILE A 89 1.38 -17.33 -2.23
N PHE A 90 2.30 -16.39 -2.07
CA PHE A 90 2.62 -15.81 -0.77
C PHE A 90 1.43 -15.08 -0.13
N MET A 91 0.67 -14.31 -0.93
CA MET A 91 -0.54 -13.64 -0.43
C MET A 91 -1.64 -14.63 -0.06
N ALA A 92 -1.82 -15.70 -0.83
CA ALA A 92 -2.76 -16.76 -0.51
C ALA A 92 -2.40 -17.43 0.82
N SER A 93 -1.11 -17.79 1.03
CA SER A 93 -0.67 -18.41 2.28
C SER A 93 -0.81 -17.48 3.48
N MET A 94 -0.54 -16.17 3.31
CA MET A 94 -0.81 -15.18 4.35
C MET A 94 -2.30 -15.09 4.68
N ASN A 95 -3.17 -15.06 3.68
CA ASN A 95 -4.62 -15.01 3.90
C ASN A 95 -5.13 -16.28 4.58
N GLU A 96 -4.64 -17.46 4.20
CA GLU A 96 -4.97 -18.73 4.87
C GLU A 96 -4.47 -18.75 6.32
N PHE A 97 -3.25 -18.27 6.56
CA PHE A 97 -2.72 -18.14 7.92
C PHE A 97 -3.60 -17.21 8.77
N LEU A 98 -3.98 -16.04 8.25
CA LEU A 98 -4.88 -15.12 8.94
C LEU A 98 -6.30 -15.71 9.13
N ALA A 99 -6.81 -16.45 8.15
CA ALA A 99 -8.09 -17.13 8.25
C ALA A 99 -8.07 -18.23 9.32
N SER A 100 -6.95 -18.94 9.48
CA SER A 100 -6.76 -19.91 10.57
C SER A 100 -6.81 -19.24 11.96
N MET A 101 -6.44 -17.96 12.04
CA MET A 101 -6.52 -17.13 13.24
C MET A 101 -7.94 -16.60 13.52
N ALA A 102 -8.89 -16.77 12.59
CA ALA A 102 -10.25 -16.21 12.69
C ALA A 102 -11.11 -16.82 13.82
N GLY A 103 -10.74 -17.98 14.36
CA GLY A 103 -11.41 -18.61 15.50
C GLY A 103 -10.96 -18.04 16.85
N ALA A 104 -9.76 -18.41 17.32
CA ALA A 104 -9.26 -18.06 18.66
C ALA A 104 -8.47 -16.72 18.71
N SER A 105 -8.10 -16.13 17.58
CA SER A 105 -7.06 -15.09 17.50
C SER A 105 -7.50 -13.76 16.88
N LYS A 106 -8.80 -13.55 16.60
CA LYS A 106 -9.31 -12.22 16.20
C LYS A 106 -9.07 -11.16 17.27
N VAL A 107 -9.17 -11.56 18.55
CA VAL A 107 -8.89 -10.68 19.69
C VAL A 107 -7.41 -10.29 19.71
N VAL A 108 -6.50 -11.23 19.49
CA VAL A 108 -5.05 -10.96 19.45
C VAL A 108 -4.70 -10.03 18.29
N LEU A 109 -5.17 -10.35 17.08
CA LEU A 109 -4.91 -9.52 15.90
C LEU A 109 -5.51 -8.12 16.04
N GLY A 110 -6.75 -8.02 16.54
CA GLY A 110 -7.40 -6.76 16.85
C GLY A 110 -6.67 -5.95 17.93
N THR A 111 -6.11 -6.62 18.94
CA THR A 111 -5.32 -5.96 19.99
C THR A 111 -4.00 -5.42 19.44
N ILE A 112 -3.30 -6.18 18.59
CA ILE A 112 -2.06 -5.73 17.96
C ILE A 112 -2.36 -4.53 17.05
N LEU A 113 -3.32 -4.66 16.13
CA LEU A 113 -3.67 -3.59 15.20
C LEU A 113 -4.22 -2.36 15.92
N GLY A 114 -5.08 -2.54 16.92
CA GLY A 114 -5.59 -1.48 17.76
C GLY A 114 -4.48 -0.78 18.56
N GLY A 115 -3.54 -1.54 19.10
CA GLY A 115 -2.34 -1.03 19.76
C GLY A 115 -1.47 -0.20 18.83
N MET A 116 -1.17 -0.71 17.63
CA MET A 116 -0.43 0.03 16.59
C MET A 116 -1.14 1.32 16.19
N THR A 117 -2.46 1.27 16.02
CA THR A 117 -3.29 2.43 15.66
C THR A 117 -3.28 3.49 16.76
N ALA A 118 -3.32 3.07 18.03
CA ALA A 118 -3.33 3.96 19.18
C ALA A 118 -1.95 4.52 19.58
N PHE A 119 -0.86 3.82 19.23
CA PHE A 119 0.47 4.05 19.76
C PHE A 119 1.02 5.46 19.48
N ASP A 120 0.91 5.93 18.23
CA ASP A 120 1.46 7.22 17.81
C ASP A 120 0.40 8.25 17.41
N MET A 121 -0.87 7.98 17.74
CA MET A 121 -2.01 8.89 17.53
C MET A 121 -2.13 9.47 16.11
N GLY A 122 -1.72 8.74 15.08
CA GLY A 122 -1.83 9.19 13.68
C GLY A 122 -0.52 9.26 12.91
N GLY A 123 0.60 8.94 13.54
CA GLY A 123 1.93 8.90 12.96
C GLY A 123 2.20 7.67 12.05
N PRO A 124 3.49 7.33 11.83
CA PRO A 124 3.90 6.25 10.93
C PRO A 124 3.34 4.86 11.28
N ILE A 125 3.28 4.50 12.56
CA ILE A 125 2.83 3.17 13.00
C ILE A 125 1.33 3.02 12.75
N ASN A 126 0.54 4.06 13.07
CA ASN A 126 -0.87 4.09 12.73
C ASN A 126 -1.08 3.93 11.22
N LYS A 127 -0.34 4.67 10.38
CA LYS A 127 -0.47 4.58 8.92
C LYS A 127 -0.19 3.19 8.37
N VAL A 128 0.78 2.47 8.95
CA VAL A 128 1.08 1.08 8.56
C VAL A 128 -0.10 0.16 8.92
N ALA A 129 -0.66 0.30 10.12
CA ALA A 129 -1.80 -0.51 10.56
C ALA A 129 -3.07 -0.21 9.73
N THR A 130 -3.40 1.06 9.50
CA THR A 130 -4.56 1.45 8.69
C THR A 130 -4.40 1.04 7.24
N LEU A 131 -3.20 1.18 6.66
CA LEU A 131 -2.94 0.74 5.30
C LEU A 131 -3.13 -0.78 5.16
N PHE A 132 -2.56 -1.55 6.08
CA PHE A 132 -2.74 -2.99 6.12
C PHE A 132 -4.23 -3.38 6.19
N ALA A 133 -4.98 -2.79 7.14
CA ALA A 133 -6.40 -3.08 7.31
C ALA A 133 -7.25 -2.65 6.10
N GLN A 134 -7.00 -1.46 5.54
CA GLN A 134 -7.70 -0.96 4.36
C GLN A 134 -7.48 -1.87 3.15
N THR A 135 -6.28 -2.39 2.99
CA THR A 135 -5.96 -3.23 1.84
C THR A 135 -6.52 -4.65 1.94
N GLN A 136 -6.98 -5.06 3.12
CA GLN A 136 -7.70 -6.30 3.35
C GLN A 136 -9.22 -6.12 3.39
N VAL A 137 -9.75 -4.95 3.00
CA VAL A 137 -11.19 -4.69 3.09
C VAL A 137 -12.02 -5.68 2.25
N ASP A 138 -11.48 -6.14 1.12
CA ASP A 138 -12.16 -7.06 0.20
C ASP A 138 -12.24 -8.49 0.75
N THR A 139 -11.22 -8.92 1.51
CA THR A 139 -11.14 -10.29 2.05
C THR A 139 -11.62 -10.38 3.50
N GLN A 140 -11.28 -9.38 4.32
CA GLN A 140 -11.47 -9.37 5.78
C GLN A 140 -11.97 -7.97 6.24
N PRO A 141 -13.17 -7.54 5.83
CA PRO A 141 -13.66 -6.17 6.07
C PRO A 141 -13.73 -5.77 7.55
N TRP A 142 -13.88 -6.74 8.46
CA TRP A 142 -13.89 -6.49 9.90
C TRP A 142 -12.56 -5.97 10.45
N LEU A 143 -11.41 -6.20 9.77
CA LEU A 143 -10.14 -5.59 10.17
C LEU A 143 -10.23 -4.06 10.09
N MET A 144 -10.70 -3.54 8.95
CA MET A 144 -10.82 -2.10 8.74
C MET A 144 -11.88 -1.49 9.67
N GLY A 145 -12.99 -2.19 9.89
CA GLY A 145 -14.00 -1.78 10.87
C GLY A 145 -13.44 -1.67 12.29
N GLY A 146 -12.67 -2.67 12.75
CA GLY A 146 -12.06 -2.66 14.07
C GLY A 146 -11.00 -1.57 14.24
N VAL A 147 -10.11 -1.41 13.26
CA VAL A 147 -9.10 -0.33 13.25
C VAL A 147 -9.74 1.06 13.25
N GLY A 148 -10.84 1.23 12.49
CA GLY A 148 -11.61 2.47 12.44
C GLY A 148 -12.23 2.87 13.78
N ILE A 149 -12.56 1.91 14.65
CA ILE A 149 -13.02 2.21 16.02
C ILE A 149 -11.82 2.50 16.93
N ALA A 150 -10.75 1.72 16.81
CA ALA A 150 -9.54 1.86 17.63
C ALA A 150 -8.90 3.25 17.49
N ILE A 151 -8.88 3.84 16.28
CA ILE A 151 -8.27 5.15 16.02
C ILE A 151 -8.92 6.30 16.79
N CYS A 152 -10.22 6.19 17.08
CA CYS A 152 -10.96 7.18 17.84
C CYS A 152 -10.72 7.07 19.36
N THR A 153 -10.13 5.97 19.83
CA THR A 153 -9.98 5.69 21.27
C THR A 153 -9.01 6.65 21.97
N PRO A 154 -7.79 6.92 21.46
CA PRO A 154 -6.87 7.87 22.09
C PRO A 154 -7.40 9.32 22.23
N PRO A 155 -7.96 9.97 21.18
CA PRO A 155 -8.46 11.34 21.33
C PRO A 155 -9.67 11.43 22.26
N LEU A 156 -10.56 10.43 22.26
CA LEU A 156 -11.67 10.36 23.22
C LEU A 156 -11.17 10.16 24.66
N ALA A 157 -10.18 9.29 24.87
CA ALA A 157 -9.56 9.08 26.17
C ALA A 157 -8.88 10.36 26.68
N MET A 158 -8.17 11.10 25.81
CA MET A 158 -7.59 12.40 26.19
C MET A 158 -8.66 13.43 26.54
N ALA A 159 -9.73 13.54 25.74
CA ALA A 159 -10.83 14.46 26.03
C ALA A 159 -11.53 14.15 27.36
N LEU A 160 -11.71 12.88 27.69
CA LEU A 160 -12.26 12.47 28.99
C LEU A 160 -11.29 12.76 30.14
N ALA A 161 -9.99 12.53 29.93
CA ALA A 161 -8.97 12.79 30.94
C ALA A 161 -8.89 14.29 31.29
N THR A 162 -9.01 15.19 30.32
CA THR A 162 -9.01 16.64 30.56
C THR A 162 -10.26 17.11 31.31
N ILE A 163 -11.40 16.41 31.21
CA ILE A 163 -12.60 16.75 31.97
C ILE A 163 -12.53 16.20 33.41
N GLN A 164 -12.11 14.94 33.58
CA GLN A 164 -12.14 14.25 34.88
C GLN A 164 -10.94 14.58 35.76
N THR A 165 -9.77 14.83 35.18
CA THR A 165 -8.51 15.02 35.91
C THR A 165 -7.83 16.35 35.56
N LYS A 166 -8.62 17.42 35.50
CA LYS A 166 -8.16 18.80 35.20
C LYS A 166 -6.89 19.19 35.96
N ASN A 167 -6.83 18.85 37.25
CA ASN A 167 -5.72 19.19 38.15
C ASN A 167 -4.39 18.49 37.82
N LYS A 168 -4.37 17.50 36.91
CA LYS A 168 -3.15 16.82 36.46
C LYS A 168 -2.56 17.40 35.17
N PHE A 169 -3.27 18.32 34.51
CA PHE A 169 -2.90 18.91 33.22
C PHE A 169 -2.68 20.45 33.31
N THR A 170 -2.60 20.98 34.53
CA THR A 170 -2.14 22.35 34.84
C THR A 170 -0.68 22.27 35.27
#